data_AF-A0A2A4WEQ5-F1
#
_entry.id   AF-A0A2A4WEQ5-F1
#
_cell.length_a   1.000
_cell.length_b   1.000
_cell.length_c   1.000
_cell.angle_alpha   90.00
_cell.angle_beta   90.00
_cell.angle_gamma   90.00
#
_symmetry.space_group_name_H-M   'P 1'
#
loop_
_entity.id
_entity.type
_entity.pdbx_description
1 polymer ?
#
loop_
_entity_poly.entity_id
_entity_poly.type
_entity_poly.pdbx_seq_one_letter_code
_entity_poly.pdbx_strand_id
1 'polypeptide(L)' 'MQYSSLDFQGILSVTDADNFTNALINGIGPAKAFGCGLLLVRRA' A
#
# COMPACT_ATOMS: atom_id res chain seq x y z
N MET A 1 13.93 -2.50 19.01
CA MET A 1 13.00 -3.07 18.02
C MET A 1 13.37 -2.50 16.66
N GLN A 2 13.84 -3.33 15.72
CA GLN A 2 14.21 -2.89 14.38
C GLN A 2 13.04 -3.18 13.44
N TYR A 3 12.49 -2.14 12.82
CA TYR A 3 11.45 -2.26 11.81
C TYR A 3 12.11 -2.04 10.44
N SER A 4 12.03 -3.02 9.55
CA SER A 4 12.51 -2.88 8.17
C SER A 4 11.35 -2.49 7.27
N SER A 5 11.36 -1.25 6.75
CA SER A 5 10.40 -0.76 5.77
C SER A 5 10.98 -0.89 4.36
N LEU A 6 10.17 -1.37 3.42
CA LEU A 6 10.49 -1.40 1.99
C LEU A 6 9.59 -0.41 1.25
N ASP A 7 10.18 0.38 0.35
CA ASP A 7 9.45 1.26 -0.56
C ASP A 7 9.34 0.58 -1.93
N PHE A 8 8.11 0.50 -2.45
CA PHE A 8 7.83 -0.09 -3.76
C PHE A 8 7.31 0.98 -4.70
N GLN A 9 7.91 1.08 -5.89
CA GLN A 9 7.49 2.02 -6.93
C GLN A 9 7.36 1.28 -8.27
N GLY A 10 6.30 1.59 -9.01
CA GLY A 10 6.06 0.98 -10.30
C GLY A 10 4.65 1.20 -10.81
N ILE A 11 4.26 0.35 -11.75
CA ILE A 11 2.92 0.31 -12.33
C ILE A 11 2.23 -0.95 -11.80
N LEU A 12 0.95 -0.81 -11.44
CA LEU A 12 0.11 -1.92 -11.04
C LEU A 12 -1.12 -2.00 -11.94
N SER A 13 -1.68 -3.20 -12.07
CA SER A 13 -2.96 -3.43 -12.74
C SER A 13 -3.97 -3.91 -11.69
N VAL A 14 -5.15 -3.28 -11.65
CA VAL A 14 -6.20 -3.64 -10.68
C VAL A 14 -6.88 -4.92 -11.18
N THR A 15 -6.70 -6.01 -10.44
CA THR A 15 -7.33 -7.32 -10.74
C THR A 15 -8.69 -7.48 -10.06
N ASP A 16 -8.87 -6.85 -8.89
CA ASP A 16 -10.10 -6.85 -8.10
C ASP A 16 -10.29 -5.45 -7.49
N ALA A 17 -11.40 -4.79 -7.85
CA ALA A 17 -11.66 -3.41 -7.46
C ALA A 17 -12.00 -3.26 -5.97
N ASP A 18 -12.71 -4.23 -5.39
CA ASP A 18 -13.13 -4.18 -3.99
C ASP A 18 -11.94 -4.41 -3.07
N ASN A 19 -11.10 -5.39 -3.40
CA ASN A 19 -9.88 -5.66 -2.64
C ASN A 19 -8.89 -4.50 -2.76
N PHE A 20 -8.71 -3.96 -3.97
CA PHE A 20 -7.83 -2.79 -4.17
C PHE A 20 -8.31 -1.57 -3.38
N THR A 21 -9.61 -1.29 -3.38
CA THR A 21 -10.19 -0.18 -2.62
C THR A 21 -9.97 -0.38 -1.11
N ASN A 22 -10.20 -1.58 -0.61
CA ASN A 22 -9.94 -1.92 0.79
C ASN A 22 -8.46 -1.75 1.15
N ALA A 23 -7.54 -2.19 0.29
CA ALA A 23 -6.10 -2.03 0.48
C ALA A 23 -5.67 -0.56 0.45
N LEU A 24 -6.25 0.26 -0.44
CA LEU A 24 -5.96 1.69 -0.57
C LEU A 24 -6.39 2.46 0.68
N ILE A 25 -7.57 2.17 1.22
CA ILE A 25 -8.12 2.86 2.40
C ILE A 25 -7.43 2.39 3.68
N ASN A 26 -7.25 1.08 3.85
CA ASN A 26 -6.75 0.52 5.10
C ASN A 26 -5.21 0.43 5.14
N GLY A 27 -4.53 0.52 4.00
CA GLY A 27 -3.10 0.28 3.86
C GLY A 27 -2.72 -1.20 3.91
N ILE A 28 -1.51 -1.53 3.43
CA ILE A 28 -0.98 -2.91 3.33
C ILE A 28 0.10 -3.16 4.38
N GLY A 29 0.03 -4.32 5.04
CA GLY A 29 1.09 -4.81 5.93
C GLY A 29 1.10 -4.21 7.34
N PRO A 30 2.14 -4.52 8.14
CA PRO A 30 2.29 -4.10 9.53
C PRO A 30 2.81 -2.65 9.65
N ALA A 31 2.91 -2.15 10.88
CA ALA A 31 3.51 -0.84 11.21
C ALA A 31 2.80 0.38 10.57
N LYS A 32 1.49 0.30 10.33
CA LYS A 32 0.67 1.39 9.78
C LYS A 32 0.77 2.70 10.57
N ALA A 33 0.85 2.61 11.90
CA ALA A 33 1.04 3.76 12.79
C ALA A 33 2.44 4.39 12.73
N PHE A 34 3.41 3.73 12.08
CA PHE A 34 4.81 4.16 11.97
C PHE A 34 5.17 4.60 10.54
N GLY A 35 4.18 4.99 9.72
CA GLY A 35 4.39 5.52 8.38
C GLY A 35 4.55 4.47 7.27
N CYS A 36 4.30 3.19 7.55
CA CYS A 36 4.31 2.12 6.56
C CYS A 36 2.89 1.80 6.05
N GLY A 37 2.80 1.21 4.85
CA GLY A 37 1.55 0.65 4.32
C GLY A 37 0.61 1.63 3.61
N LEU A 38 0.96 2.91 3.53
CA LEU A 38 0.26 3.88 2.68
C LEU A 38 0.50 3.55 1.19
N LEU A 39 -0.57 3.51 0.40
CA LEU A 39 -0.47 3.39 -1.05
C LEU A 39 -0.73 4.73 -1.73
N LEU A 40 0.20 5.15 -2.58
CA LEU A 40 0.04 6.32 -3.43
C LEU A 40 -0.15 5.86 -4.87
N VAL A 41 -1.29 6.21 -5.46
CA VAL A 41 -1.63 5.83 -6.84
C VAL A 41 -2.03 7.05 -7.64
N ARG A 42 -1.63 7.04 -8.92
CA ARG A 42 -1.94 8.07 -9.91
C ARG A 42 -2.48 7.35 -11.15
N ARG A 43 -3.45 7.94 -11.84
CA ARG A 43 -3.89 7.44 -13.15
C ARG A 43 -2.78 7.68 -14.19
N ALA A 44 -2.57 6.71 -15.06
CA ALA A 44 -1.71 6.87 -16.23
C ALA A 44 -2.30 7.88 -17.22
#